data_AF-A0A924TQN2-F1
#
_entry.id   AF-A0A924TQN2-F1
#
_cell.length_a   1.000
_cell.length_b   1.000
_cell.length_c   1.000
_cell.angle_alpha   90.00
_cell.angle_beta   90.00
_cell.angle_gamma   90.00
#
_symmetry.space_group_name_H-M   'P 1'
#
loop_
_entity.id
_entity.type
_entity.pdbx_description
1 polymer ?
#
loop_
_entity_poly.entity_id
_entity_poly.type
_entity_poly.pdbx_seq_one_letter_code
_entity_poly.pdbx_strand_id
1 'polypeptide(L)' 'MTFTRRHFPTTSALAGSAALPGLVSAQTAKPPEFKLKLGTDLPATHSVNVRLKEAIGAIAAESGGRLAVD' A
#
# COMPACT_ATOMS: atom_id res chain seq x y z
N MET A 1 -46.75 24.64 -2.34
CA MET A 1 -45.37 24.46 -2.81
C MET A 1 -45.27 23.10 -3.47
N THR A 2 -45.24 23.07 -4.80
CA THR A 2 -45.40 21.83 -5.58
C THR A 2 -44.04 21.19 -5.83
N PHE A 3 -43.72 20.12 -5.10
CA PHE A 3 -42.45 19.40 -5.28
C PHE A 3 -42.50 18.54 -6.54
N THR A 4 -41.74 18.94 -7.56
CA THR A 4 -41.65 18.27 -8.87
C THR A 4 -40.51 17.24 -8.89
N ARG A 5 -40.78 16.04 -9.44
CA ARG A 5 -39.84 14.90 -9.58
C ARG A 5 -38.48 15.23 -10.26
N ARG A 6 -38.36 16.36 -10.95
CA ARG A 6 -37.12 16.80 -11.64
C ARG A 6 -36.04 17.37 -10.71
N HIS A 7 -36.33 17.63 -9.43
CA HIS A 7 -35.32 18.06 -8.46
C HIS A 7 -34.71 16.91 -7.65
N PHE A 8 -35.27 15.70 -7.77
CA PHE A 8 -34.72 14.51 -7.12
C PHE A 8 -33.31 14.11 -7.60
N PRO A 9 -32.97 14.13 -8.91
CA PRO A 9 -31.64 13.71 -9.35
C PRO A 9 -30.53 14.66 -8.89
N THR A 10 -30.84 15.94 -8.66
CA THR A 10 -29.87 16.95 -8.21
C THR A 10 -29.52 16.78 -6.73
N THR A 11 -30.45 16.27 -5.91
CA THR A 11 -30.19 15.99 -4.49
C THR A 11 -29.46 14.65 -4.28
N SER A 12 -29.61 13.68 -5.17
CA SER A 12 -28.85 12.41 -5.11
C SER A 12 -27.38 12.53 -5.53
N ALA A 13 -27.00 13.55 -6.32
CA ALA A 13 -25.60 13.74 -6.72
C ALA A 13 -24.70 14.18 -5.57
N LEU A 14 -25.25 14.82 -4.52
CA LEU A 14 -24.50 15.24 -3.33
C LEU A 14 -24.36 14.13 -2.27
N ALA A 15 -25.11 13.03 -2.38
CA ALA A 15 -24.99 11.87 -1.48
C ALA A 15 -23.97 10.83 -1.98
N GLY A 16 -23.51 10.94 -3.24
CA GLY A 16 -22.56 9.99 -3.84
C GLY A 16 -21.09 10.24 -3.53
N SER A 17 -20.74 11.40 -2.96
CA SER A 17 -19.34 11.79 -2.66
C SER A 17 -18.84 11.29 -1.30
N ALA A 18 -19.67 10.63 -0.49
CA ALA A 18 -19.28 10.11 0.83
C ALA A 18 -19.03 8.58 0.86
N ALA A 19 -18.98 7.91 -0.30
CA ALA A 19 -18.86 6.45 -0.38
C ALA A 19 -17.62 5.96 -1.16
N LEU A 20 -16.46 6.60 -0.96
CA LEU A 20 -15.18 6.03 -1.39
C LEU A 20 -14.13 5.82 -0.25
N PRO A 21 -14.46 5.46 1.01
CA PRO A 21 -13.43 5.09 1.98
C PRO A 21 -12.97 3.63 1.85
N GLY A 22 -12.91 3.05 0.63
CA GLY A 22 -12.60 1.62 0.49
C GLY A 22 -12.07 1.12 -0.85
N LEU A 23 -12.05 1.94 -1.92
CA LEU A 23 -11.47 1.53 -3.21
C LEU A 23 -9.99 1.92 -3.38
N VAL A 24 -9.37 2.52 -2.35
CA VAL A 24 -7.91 2.59 -2.28
C VAL A 24 -7.39 1.21 -1.88
N SER A 25 -7.32 0.34 -2.89
CA SER A 25 -6.30 -0.68 -3.02
C SER A 25 -6.10 -1.56 -1.78
N ALA A 26 -7.05 -2.46 -1.53
CA ALA A 26 -6.65 -3.78 -1.05
C ALA A 26 -5.93 -4.49 -2.21
N GLN A 27 -4.78 -3.97 -2.62
CA GLN A 27 -3.73 -4.80 -3.19
C GLN A 27 -3.37 -5.75 -2.06
N THR A 28 -4.10 -6.87 -1.97
CA THR A 28 -3.64 -8.08 -1.30
C THR A 28 -2.25 -8.30 -1.85
N ALA A 29 -1.22 -7.88 -1.11
CA ALA A 29 0.14 -7.93 -1.57
C ALA A 29 0.40 -9.38 -1.92
N LYS A 30 0.57 -9.65 -3.22
CA LYS A 30 0.82 -11.01 -3.69
C LYS A 30 2.07 -11.49 -2.92
N PRO A 31 2.05 -12.71 -2.35
CA PRO A 31 3.20 -13.19 -1.60
C PRO A 31 4.47 -13.06 -2.45
N PRO A 32 5.62 -12.73 -1.84
CA PRO A 32 6.86 -12.58 -2.58
C PRO A 32 7.18 -13.89 -3.29
N GLU A 33 7.63 -13.79 -4.53
CA GLU A 33 8.05 -14.94 -5.33
C GLU A 33 9.32 -15.56 -4.76
N PHE A 34 10.19 -14.72 -4.20
CA PHE A 34 11.42 -15.13 -3.53
C PHE A 34 11.48 -14.53 -2.13
N LYS A 35 11.78 -15.40 -1.16
CA LYS A 35 12.01 -15.01 0.23
C LYS A 35 13.39 -15.49 0.66
N LEU A 36 14.30 -14.54 0.87
CA LEU A 36 15.69 -14.81 1.25
C LEU A 36 15.93 -14.40 2.70
N LYS A 37 16.82 -15.12 3.37
CA LYS A 37 17.31 -14.76 4.70
C LYS A 37 18.74 -14.27 4.58
N LEU A 38 19.05 -13.16 5.23
CA LEU A 38 20.39 -12.62 5.25
C LEU A 38 20.90 -12.59 6.69
N GLY A 39 21.88 -13.44 6.98
CA GLY A 39 22.58 -13.46 8.25
C GLY A 39 23.79 -12.55 8.23
N THR A 40 24.00 -11.79 9.31
CA THR A 40 25.22 -11.01 9.53
C THR A 40 25.85 -11.39 10.87
N ASP A 41 27.18 -11.37 10.94
CA ASP A 41 27.93 -11.59 12.18
C ASP A 41 28.16 -10.29 12.97
N LEU A 42 27.68 -9.18 12.44
CA LEU A 42 27.86 -7.84 12.98
C LEU A 42 26.71 -7.47 13.91
N PRO A 43 26.97 -6.69 14.98
CA PRO A 43 25.91 -6.16 15.84
C PRO A 43 24.88 -5.34 15.04
N ALA A 44 23.62 -5.33 15.48
CA ALA A 44 22.53 -4.65 14.77
C ALA A 44 22.75 -3.13 14.57
N THR A 45 23.60 -2.50 15.39
CA THR A 45 23.96 -1.08 15.32
C THR A 45 25.14 -0.78 14.39
N HIS A 46 25.82 -1.82 13.88
CA HIS A 46 26.94 -1.63 12.96
C HIS A 46 26.48 -0.95 11.67
N SER A 47 27.31 -0.06 11.12
CA SER A 47 26.97 0.75 9.94
C SER A 47 26.52 -0.09 8.74
N VAL A 48 27.12 -1.27 8.55
CA VAL A 48 26.73 -2.23 7.50
C VAL A 48 25.27 -2.67 7.65
N ASN A 49 24.84 -3.01 8.87
CA ASN A 49 23.45 -3.45 9.11
C ASN A 49 22.44 -2.30 8.94
N VAL A 50 22.85 -1.04 9.16
CA VAL A 50 22.02 0.14 8.86
C VAL A 50 21.79 0.26 7.36
N ARG A 51 22.87 0.20 6.56
CA ARG A 51 22.78 0.30 5.09
C ARG A 51 22.11 -0.91 4.46
N LEU A 52 22.29 -2.08 5.03
CA LEU A 52 21.60 -3.29 4.63
C LEU A 52 20.08 -3.12 4.73
N LYS A 53 19.56 -2.56 5.83
CA LYS A 53 18.12 -2.31 5.98
C LYS A 53 17.58 -1.34 4.93
N GLU A 54 18.34 -0.29 4.63
CA GLU A 54 17.99 0.65 3.56
C GLU A 54 17.94 -0.05 2.19
N ALA A 55 18.94 -0.88 1.90
CA ALA A 55 19.00 -1.67 0.67
C ALA A 55 17.84 -2.68 0.56
N ILE A 56 17.48 -3.37 1.65
CA ILE A 56 16.32 -4.27 1.70
C ILE A 56 15.04 -3.51 1.33
N GLY A 57 14.85 -2.30 1.85
CA GLY A 57 13.72 -1.44 1.50
C GLY A 57 13.72 -1.05 0.02
N ALA A 58 14.87 -0.68 -0.53
CA ALA A 58 15.02 -0.35 -1.95
C ALA A 58 14.72 -1.56 -2.85
N ILE A 59 15.23 -2.75 -2.51
CA ILE A 59 14.99 -4.00 -3.24
C ILE A 59 13.50 -4.35 -3.25
N ALA A 60 12.81 -4.21 -2.12
CA ALA A 60 11.37 -4.46 -2.05
C ALA A 60 10.58 -3.49 -2.96
N ALA A 61 10.97 -2.21 -3.00
CA ALA A 61 10.35 -1.21 -3.85
C ALA A 61 10.63 -1.45 -5.35
N GLU A 62 11.89 -1.68 -5.73
CA GLU A 62 12.31 -1.91 -7.11
C GLU A 62 11.74 -3.23 -7.68
N SER A 63 11.61 -4.26 -6.84
CA SER A 63 11.03 -5.54 -7.26
C SER A 63 9.50 -5.55 -7.26
N GLY A 64 8.84 -4.46 -6.85
CA GLY A 64 7.40 -4.41 -6.68
C GLY A 64 6.88 -5.44 -5.67
N GLY A 65 7.66 -5.72 -4.62
CA GLY A 65 7.35 -6.70 -3.58
C GLY A 65 7.55 -8.17 -3.98
N ARG A 66 8.12 -8.46 -5.16
CA ARG A 66 8.38 -9.83 -5.60
C ARG A 66 9.56 -10.49 -4.88
N LEU A 67 10.51 -9.70 -4.40
CA LEU A 67 11.65 -10.17 -3.61
C LEU A 67 11.57 -9.60 -2.20
N ALA A 68 11.52 -10.50 -1.21
CA ALA A 68 11.59 -10.16 0.21
C ALA A 68 12.91 -10.69 0.79
N VAL A 69 13.60 -9.84 1.55
CA VAL A 69 14.83 -10.17 2.26
C VAL A 69 14.62 -9.89 3.74
N ASP A 70 14.77 -10.92 4.55
CA ASP A 70 14.65 -10.88 6.02
C ASP A 70 16.01 -11.03 6.71
#